data_AF-A0AAW3EJH7-F1
#
_entry.id   AF-A0AAW3EJH7-F1
#
_cell.length_a   1.000
_cell.length_b   1.000
_cell.length_c   1.000
_cell.angle_alpha   90.00
_cell.angle_beta   90.00
_cell.angle_gamma   90.00
#
_symmetry.space_group_name_H-M   'P 1'
#
loop_
_entity.id
_entity.type
_entity.pdbx_description
1 polymer ?
#
loop_
_entity_poly.entity_id
_entity_poly.type
_entity_poly.pdbx_seq_one_letter_code
_entity_poly.pdbx_strand_id
1 'polypeptide(L)'
;MEIILMRHGKPTYTGYPKVTCDEMADWIAQYNLSGTGSDIPPESCQSIVSKASLIISSPLPRALSSLSALGCEPDIIDDVFREADLPLIRIHGVKLPPTYWVVFFRVMWLCGISNRAESLGMAKKRAFKAAEILVNHAKKSNRPVLLMGHGVMNRLIAKELISLGCIEDCRQGREYWNTGVYKLPQVKS
;
A
#
# COMPACT_ATOMS: atom_id res chain seq x y z
N MET A 1 -13.53 -6.21 16.40
CA MET A 1 -13.54 -6.07 14.92
C MET A 1 -12.12 -5.78 14.48
N GLU A 2 -11.72 -6.29 13.31
CA GLU A 2 -10.34 -6.24 12.84
C GLU A 2 -10.23 -5.54 11.49
N ILE A 3 -9.18 -4.77 11.32
CA ILE A 3 -8.77 -4.17 10.05
C ILE A 3 -7.38 -4.71 9.75
N ILE A 4 -7.22 -5.30 8.59
CA ILE A 4 -5.99 -5.97 8.18
C ILE A 4 -5.42 -5.20 7.00
N LEU A 5 -4.20 -4.71 7.13
CA LEU A 5 -3.46 -4.04 6.06
C LEU A 5 -2.45 -5.02 5.50
N MET A 6 -2.64 -5.49 4.27
CA MET A 6 -1.72 -6.37 3.56
C MET A 6 -1.01 -5.61 2.45
N ARG A 7 0.30 -5.79 2.34
CA ARG A 7 1.07 -5.25 1.21
C ARG A 7 1.02 -6.25 0.06
N HIS A 8 0.85 -5.74 -1.16
CA HIS A 8 0.94 -6.54 -2.39
C HIS A 8 2.25 -7.37 -2.49
N GLY A 9 2.21 -8.41 -3.33
CA GLY A 9 3.35 -9.25 -3.69
C GLY A 9 4.40 -8.53 -4.54
N LYS A 10 5.53 -9.18 -4.80
CA LYS A 10 6.63 -8.60 -5.58
C LYS A 10 6.20 -8.38 -7.04
N PRO A 11 6.30 -7.15 -7.58
CA PRO A 11 5.99 -6.91 -8.99
C PRO A 11 6.99 -7.57 -9.93
N THR A 12 6.54 -7.98 -11.11
CA THR A 12 7.38 -8.60 -12.15
C THR A 12 8.33 -7.60 -12.79
N TYR A 13 7.88 -6.37 -13.01
CA TYR A 13 8.69 -5.35 -13.64
C TYR A 13 9.80 -4.88 -12.69
N THR A 14 11.04 -5.17 -13.07
CA THR A 14 12.26 -4.69 -12.40
C THR A 14 12.95 -3.59 -13.21
N GLY A 15 12.66 -3.50 -14.51
CA GLY A 15 13.26 -2.55 -15.45
C GLY A 15 14.75 -2.78 -15.67
N TYR A 16 15.46 -1.72 -16.06
CA TYR A 16 16.90 -1.77 -16.30
C TYR A 16 17.71 -1.77 -15.00
N PRO A 17 18.91 -2.39 -14.96
CA PRO A 17 19.75 -2.44 -13.77
C PRO A 17 20.17 -1.07 -13.22
N LYS A 18 20.32 -0.08 -14.11
CA LYS A 18 20.58 1.31 -13.77
C LYS A 18 19.84 2.21 -14.75
N VAL A 19 19.26 3.28 -14.23
CA VAL A 19 18.51 4.29 -14.99
C VAL A 19 18.99 5.68 -14.59
N THR A 20 18.88 6.62 -15.51
CA THR A 20 19.00 8.06 -15.25
C THR A 20 17.77 8.57 -14.52
N CYS A 21 17.88 9.79 -13.99
CA CYS A 21 16.75 10.49 -13.39
C CYS A 21 15.60 10.74 -14.38
N ASP A 22 15.92 10.98 -15.65
CA ASP A 22 14.91 11.22 -16.70
C ASP A 22 14.17 9.93 -17.08
N GLU A 23 14.88 8.80 -17.12
CA GLU A 23 14.30 7.46 -17.35
C GLU A 23 13.45 6.96 -16.17
N MET A 24 13.52 7.60 -14.99
CA MET A 24 12.71 7.20 -13.83
C MET A 24 11.22 7.45 -14.03
N ALA A 25 10.82 8.41 -14.86
CA ALA A 25 9.40 8.63 -15.17
C ALA A 25 8.80 7.41 -15.86
N ASP A 26 9.47 6.91 -16.90
CA ASP A 26 9.05 5.73 -17.64
C ASP A 26 9.14 4.47 -16.77
N TRP A 27 10.21 4.33 -15.98
CA TRP A 27 10.34 3.21 -15.06
C TRP A 27 9.18 3.15 -14.06
N ILE A 28 8.77 4.29 -13.47
CA ILE A 28 7.62 4.36 -12.56
C ILE A 28 6.32 4.04 -13.28
N ALA A 29 6.12 4.54 -14.51
CA ALA A 29 4.92 4.26 -15.29
C ALA A 29 4.78 2.75 -15.54
N GLN A 30 5.84 2.09 -15.97
CA GLN A 30 5.86 0.65 -16.19
C GLN A 30 5.70 -0.14 -14.89
N TYR A 31 6.34 0.28 -13.80
CA TYR A 31 6.15 -0.33 -12.48
C TYR A 31 4.71 -0.21 -11.98
N ASN A 32 4.03 0.90 -12.28
CA ASN A 32 2.61 1.09 -11.95
C ASN A 32 1.68 0.22 -12.78
N LEU A 33 2.05 -0.14 -14.02
CA LEU A 33 1.31 -1.09 -14.85
C LEU A 33 1.61 -2.56 -14.51
N SER A 34 2.67 -2.82 -13.73
CA SER A 34 3.11 -4.16 -13.39
C SER A 34 2.16 -4.87 -12.42
N GLY A 35 1.81 -6.11 -12.75
CA GLY A 35 1.31 -7.10 -11.79
C GLY A 35 2.44 -7.81 -11.03
N THR A 36 2.09 -8.87 -10.31
CA THR A 36 2.99 -9.73 -9.52
C THR A 36 3.45 -11.00 -10.23
N GLY A 37 2.83 -11.35 -11.37
CA GLY A 37 3.21 -12.51 -12.18
C GLY A 37 3.19 -13.81 -11.37
N SER A 38 4.33 -14.49 -11.30
CA SER A 38 4.49 -15.78 -10.61
C SER A 38 4.93 -15.67 -9.14
N ASP A 39 4.85 -14.48 -8.53
CA ASP A 39 5.13 -14.33 -7.10
C ASP A 39 4.08 -15.07 -6.27
N ILE A 40 4.54 -15.97 -5.39
CA ILE A 40 3.66 -16.88 -4.65
C ILE A 40 3.36 -16.28 -3.28
N PRO A 41 2.09 -16.13 -2.89
CA PRO A 41 1.74 -15.65 -1.56
C PRO A 41 2.13 -16.67 -0.48
N PRO A 42 2.67 -16.22 0.67
CA PRO A 42 2.85 -17.08 1.84
C PRO A 42 1.53 -17.71 2.31
N GLU A 43 1.56 -18.94 2.83
CA GLU A 43 0.37 -19.62 3.37
C GLU A 43 -0.33 -18.82 4.48
N SER A 44 0.43 -18.06 5.26
CA SER A 44 -0.11 -17.16 6.29
C SER A 44 -1.06 -16.11 5.70
N CYS A 45 -0.80 -15.64 4.47
CA CYS A 45 -1.68 -14.68 3.78
C CYS A 45 -3.00 -15.33 3.35
N GLN A 46 -2.97 -16.59 2.90
CA GLN A 46 -4.20 -17.32 2.55
C GLN A 46 -5.12 -17.49 3.78
N SER A 47 -4.51 -17.81 4.93
CA SER A 47 -5.23 -17.93 6.21
C SER A 47 -5.83 -16.60 6.71
N ILE A 48 -5.27 -15.48 6.28
CA ILE A 48 -5.77 -14.14 6.61
C ILE A 48 -6.94 -13.77 5.69
N VAL A 49 -6.80 -13.99 4.38
CA VAL A 49 -7.85 -13.72 3.39
C VAL A 49 -9.11 -14.53 3.70
N SER A 50 -8.98 -15.81 4.05
CA SER A 50 -10.14 -16.68 4.32
C SER A 50 -10.98 -16.24 5.53
N LYS A 51 -10.43 -15.40 6.41
CA LYS A 51 -11.13 -14.82 7.57
C LYS A 51 -11.72 -13.45 7.26
N ALA A 52 -11.28 -12.79 6.18
CA ALA A 52 -11.77 -11.49 5.78
C ALA A 52 -13.19 -11.62 5.23
N SER A 53 -14.08 -10.75 5.71
CA SER A 53 -15.47 -10.69 5.25
C SER A 53 -15.71 -9.69 4.14
N LEU A 54 -14.77 -8.75 4.01
CA LEU A 54 -14.77 -7.71 3.00
C LEU A 54 -13.31 -7.49 2.60
N ILE A 55 -13.05 -7.54 1.30
CA ILE A 55 -11.74 -7.35 0.70
C ILE A 55 -11.79 -6.06 -0.11
N ILE A 56 -10.93 -5.12 0.26
CA ILE A 56 -10.79 -3.83 -0.41
C ILE A 56 -9.40 -3.79 -1.05
N SER A 57 -9.29 -3.21 -2.24
CA SER A 57 -8.01 -3.11 -2.94
C SER A 57 -7.73 -1.71 -3.43
N SER A 58 -6.44 -1.37 -3.50
CA SER A 58 -5.97 -0.34 -4.40
C SER A 58 -6.20 -0.75 -5.86
N PRO A 59 -6.43 0.21 -6.79
CA PRO A 59 -6.61 -0.08 -8.21
C PRO A 59 -5.32 -0.47 -8.94
N LEU A 60 -4.15 -0.36 -8.31
CA LEU A 60 -2.88 -0.65 -9.00
C LEU A 60 -2.78 -2.15 -9.31
N PRO A 61 -2.42 -2.55 -10.55
CA PRO A 61 -2.39 -3.93 -11.02
C PRO A 61 -1.72 -4.93 -10.07
N ARG A 62 -0.58 -4.58 -9.48
CA ARG A 62 0.11 -5.43 -8.48
C ARG A 62 -0.73 -5.75 -7.23
N ALA A 63 -1.61 -4.85 -6.79
CA ALA A 63 -2.52 -5.13 -5.68
C ALA A 63 -3.60 -6.13 -6.12
N LEU A 64 -4.21 -5.90 -7.27
CA LEU A 64 -5.25 -6.78 -7.83
C LEU A 64 -4.70 -8.17 -8.16
N SER A 65 -3.55 -8.27 -8.82
CA SER A 65 -2.92 -9.56 -9.13
C SER A 65 -2.46 -10.30 -7.89
N SER A 66 -2.18 -9.60 -6.78
CA SER A 66 -1.89 -10.26 -5.50
C SER A 66 -3.12 -10.94 -4.91
N LEU A 67 -4.29 -10.30 -5.00
CA LEU A 67 -5.56 -10.92 -4.58
C LEU A 67 -5.90 -12.11 -5.48
N SER A 68 -5.73 -11.97 -6.79
CA SER A 68 -5.92 -13.06 -7.74
C SER A 68 -5.01 -14.26 -7.44
N ALA A 69 -3.74 -14.02 -7.09
CA ALA A 69 -2.81 -15.06 -6.65
C ALA A 69 -3.21 -15.73 -5.32
N LEU A 70 -3.99 -15.04 -4.48
CA LEU A 70 -4.61 -15.57 -3.27
C LEU A 70 -5.97 -16.25 -3.55
N GLY A 71 -6.41 -16.32 -4.81
CA GLY A 71 -7.68 -16.93 -5.22
C GLY A 71 -8.91 -16.09 -4.85
N CYS A 72 -8.75 -14.77 -4.72
CA CYS A 72 -9.83 -13.86 -4.33
C CYS A 72 -9.91 -12.62 -5.23
N GLU A 73 -11.09 -12.03 -5.30
CA GLU A 73 -11.36 -10.76 -5.98
C GLU A 73 -11.74 -9.70 -4.93
N PRO A 74 -11.41 -8.43 -5.14
CA PRO A 74 -11.83 -7.37 -4.24
C PRO A 74 -13.33 -7.08 -4.38
N ASP A 75 -14.00 -6.89 -3.24
CA ASP A 75 -15.37 -6.38 -3.18
C ASP A 75 -15.42 -4.89 -3.53
N ILE A 76 -14.37 -4.15 -3.20
CA ILE A 76 -14.26 -2.69 -3.44
C ILE A 76 -12.86 -2.36 -3.96
N ILE A 77 -12.81 -1.54 -5.01
CA ILE A 77 -11.58 -0.94 -5.53
C ILE A 77 -11.70 0.58 -5.42
N ASP A 78 -10.72 1.23 -4.77
CA ASP A 78 -10.76 2.68 -4.57
C ASP A 78 -9.36 3.32 -4.64
N ASP A 79 -9.25 4.41 -5.40
CA ASP A 79 -8.04 5.22 -5.57
C ASP A 79 -7.51 5.82 -4.27
N VAL A 80 -8.35 5.98 -3.25
CA VAL A 80 -7.94 6.46 -1.93
C VAL A 80 -6.81 5.59 -1.34
N PHE A 81 -6.75 4.30 -1.70
CA PHE A 81 -5.77 3.33 -1.23
C PHE A 81 -4.51 3.22 -2.11
N ARG A 82 -4.42 3.98 -3.21
CA ARG A 82 -3.26 3.92 -4.11
C ARG A 82 -1.97 4.38 -3.41
N GLU A 83 -0.83 3.86 -3.87
CA GLU A 83 0.47 4.25 -3.32
C GLU A 83 0.73 5.75 -3.51
N ALA A 84 1.45 6.36 -2.58
CA ALA A 84 1.88 7.75 -2.74
C ALA A 84 2.88 7.87 -3.90
N ASP A 85 2.63 8.81 -4.83
CA ASP A 85 3.55 9.08 -5.94
C ASP A 85 4.93 9.56 -5.43
N LEU A 86 5.92 9.51 -6.32
CA LEU A 86 7.27 9.99 -6.03
C LEU A 86 7.47 11.39 -6.64
N PRO A 87 8.11 12.33 -5.91
CA PRO A 87 8.38 13.68 -6.40
C PRO A 87 9.57 13.65 -7.35
N LEU A 88 9.35 13.25 -8.60
CA LEU A 88 10.41 13.22 -9.61
C LEU A 88 10.98 14.62 -9.82
N ILE A 89 12.25 14.81 -9.51
CA ILE A 89 13.03 16.01 -9.88
C ILE A 89 13.98 15.65 -11.02
N ARG A 90 14.64 16.65 -11.63
CA ARG A 90 15.62 16.40 -12.70
C ARG A 90 17.04 16.47 -12.15
N ILE A 91 17.79 15.39 -12.29
CA ILE A 91 19.21 15.30 -11.97
C ILE A 91 19.92 14.69 -13.19
N HIS A 92 20.81 15.46 -13.80
CA HIS A 92 21.51 15.05 -15.01
C HIS A 92 22.81 14.29 -14.67
N GLY A 93 23.23 13.40 -15.55
CA GLY A 93 24.56 12.77 -15.51
C GLY A 93 24.76 11.64 -14.51
N VAL A 94 23.72 11.24 -13.76
CA VAL A 94 23.81 10.17 -12.75
C VAL A 94 22.96 8.97 -13.17
N LYS A 95 23.54 7.77 -13.15
CA LYS A 95 22.84 6.48 -13.35
C LYS A 95 22.91 5.63 -12.09
N LEU A 96 21.75 5.29 -11.52
CA LEU A 96 21.63 4.47 -10.31
C LEU A 96 20.61 3.35 -10.53
N PRO A 97 20.69 2.26 -9.75
CA PRO A 97 19.60 1.31 -9.64
C PRO A 97 18.27 2.01 -9.31
N PRO A 98 17.14 1.61 -9.93
CA PRO A 98 15.84 2.23 -9.68
C PRO A 98 15.45 2.25 -8.20
N THR A 99 15.83 1.22 -7.44
CA THR A 99 15.56 1.14 -5.99
C THR A 99 16.23 2.28 -5.21
N TYR A 100 17.44 2.69 -5.57
CA TYR A 100 18.11 3.83 -4.94
C TYR A 100 17.45 5.15 -5.30
N TRP A 101 17.02 5.31 -6.56
CA TRP A 101 16.21 6.47 -6.96
C TRP A 101 14.89 6.54 -6.17
N VAL A 102 14.16 5.43 -6.03
CA VAL A 102 12.92 5.37 -5.24
C VAL A 102 13.18 5.79 -3.79
N VAL A 103 14.24 5.30 -3.16
CA VAL A 103 14.61 5.68 -1.78
C VAL A 103 14.92 7.18 -1.72
N PHE A 104 15.73 7.70 -2.65
CA PHE A 104 16.09 9.11 -2.71
C PHE A 104 14.88 10.02 -2.86
N PHE A 105 14.01 9.76 -3.84
CA PHE A 105 12.77 10.51 -4.04
C PHE A 105 11.85 10.42 -2.83
N ARG A 106 11.78 9.26 -2.16
CA ARG A 106 10.96 9.12 -0.96
C ARG A 106 11.52 9.92 0.22
N VAL A 107 12.84 10.00 0.39
CA VAL A 107 13.46 10.86 1.42
C VAL A 107 13.14 12.32 1.16
N MET A 108 13.33 12.80 -0.08
CA MET A 108 12.96 14.16 -0.46
C MET A 108 11.49 14.47 -0.22
N TRP A 109 10.62 13.51 -0.52
CA TRP A 109 9.19 13.62 -0.26
C TRP A 109 8.87 13.79 1.22
N LEU A 110 9.53 13.02 2.08
CA LEU A 110 9.39 13.14 3.53
C LEU A 110 9.93 14.49 4.06
N CYS A 111 10.89 15.09 3.38
CA CYS A 111 11.37 16.46 3.63
C CYS A 111 10.45 17.56 3.06
N GLY A 112 9.31 17.20 2.45
CA GLY A 112 8.30 18.15 1.97
C GLY A 112 8.39 18.50 0.48
N ILE A 113 9.31 17.91 -0.28
CA ILE A 113 9.41 18.12 -1.73
C ILE A 113 8.33 17.28 -2.42
N SER A 114 7.40 17.90 -3.14
CA SER A 114 6.35 17.14 -3.86
C SER A 114 6.50 17.17 -5.38
N ASN A 115 7.04 18.23 -5.96
CA ASN A 115 7.20 18.45 -7.42
C ASN A 115 6.12 17.76 -8.29
N ARG A 116 4.92 18.34 -8.33
CA ARG A 116 3.71 17.82 -9.04
C ARG A 116 3.12 16.51 -8.49
N ALA A 117 3.84 15.75 -7.67
CA ALA A 117 3.26 14.67 -6.88
C ALA A 117 2.45 15.22 -5.70
N GLU A 118 1.60 14.35 -5.15
CA GLU A 118 0.91 14.61 -3.89
C GLU A 118 1.91 14.95 -2.78
N SER A 119 1.65 15.99 -1.98
CA SER A 119 2.51 16.30 -0.82
C SER A 119 2.30 15.31 0.34
N LEU A 120 3.27 15.23 1.26
CA LEU A 120 3.10 14.41 2.48
C LEU A 120 1.85 14.81 3.29
N GLY A 121 1.53 16.10 3.35
CA GLY A 121 0.33 16.58 4.04
C GLY A 121 -0.96 16.12 3.36
N MET A 122 -1.01 16.13 2.04
CA MET A 122 -2.15 15.63 1.27
C MET A 122 -2.29 14.10 1.42
N ALA A 123 -1.18 13.37 1.33
CA ALA A 123 -1.18 11.92 1.51
C ALA A 123 -1.64 11.49 2.91
N LYS A 124 -1.31 12.25 3.97
CA LYS A 124 -1.85 12.04 5.32
C LYS A 124 -3.35 12.26 5.37
N LYS A 125 -3.86 13.35 4.79
CA LYS A 125 -5.31 13.62 4.70
C LYS A 125 -6.04 12.49 3.94
N ARG A 126 -5.43 11.97 2.87
CA ARG A 126 -5.97 10.83 2.12
C ARG A 126 -5.94 9.55 2.93
N ALA A 127 -4.85 9.28 3.66
CA ALA A 127 -4.73 8.14 4.56
C ALA A 127 -5.77 8.18 5.69
N PHE A 128 -6.10 9.38 6.20
CA PHE A 128 -7.15 9.54 7.20
C PHE A 128 -8.51 9.12 6.64
N LYS A 129 -8.87 9.60 5.45
CA LYS A 129 -10.10 9.18 4.75
C LYS A 129 -10.14 7.67 4.51
N ALA A 130 -9.02 7.09 4.06
CA ALA A 130 -8.90 5.65 3.88
C ALA A 130 -9.12 4.89 5.20
N ALA A 131 -8.55 5.36 6.31
CA ALA A 131 -8.76 4.76 7.62
C ALA A 131 -10.23 4.85 8.07
N GLU A 132 -10.91 5.99 7.85
CA GLU A 132 -12.34 6.13 8.14
C GLU A 132 -13.19 5.14 7.34
N ILE A 133 -12.91 4.97 6.05
CA ILE A 133 -13.60 3.99 5.19
C ILE A 133 -13.46 2.58 5.78
N LEU A 134 -12.24 2.15 6.11
CA LEU A 134 -11.96 0.83 6.68
C LEU A 134 -12.69 0.62 8.02
N VAL A 135 -12.64 1.62 8.90
CA VAL A 135 -13.33 1.57 10.21
C VAL A 135 -14.83 1.49 10.04
N ASN A 136 -15.41 2.28 9.13
CA ASN A 136 -16.85 2.28 8.87
C ASN A 136 -17.33 0.93 8.34
N HIS A 137 -16.58 0.31 7.42
CA HIS A 137 -16.90 -1.03 6.94
C HIS A 137 -16.80 -2.07 8.05
N ALA A 138 -15.71 -2.06 8.83
CA ALA A 138 -15.51 -3.02 9.92
C ALA A 138 -16.59 -2.92 11.01
N LYS A 139 -17.05 -1.69 11.32
CA LYS A 139 -18.17 -1.45 12.25
C LYS A 139 -19.51 -1.92 11.69
N LYS A 140 -19.80 -1.63 10.43
CA LYS A 140 -21.08 -2.00 9.78
C LYS A 140 -21.24 -3.51 9.63
N SER A 141 -20.18 -4.22 9.24
CA SER A 141 -20.22 -5.67 9.06
C SER A 141 -20.04 -6.46 10.36
N ASN A 142 -19.49 -5.82 11.41
CA ASN A 142 -19.00 -6.46 12.63
C ASN A 142 -18.06 -7.65 12.34
N ARG A 143 -17.31 -7.58 11.24
CA ARG A 143 -16.43 -8.66 10.75
C ARG A 143 -15.10 -8.09 10.22
N PRO A 144 -14.04 -8.91 10.06
CA PRO A 144 -12.74 -8.42 9.58
C PRO A 144 -12.79 -7.82 8.18
N VAL A 145 -12.09 -6.70 7.99
CA VAL A 145 -11.90 -6.03 6.69
C VAL A 145 -10.43 -6.12 6.30
N LEU A 146 -10.15 -6.62 5.10
CA LEU A 146 -8.81 -6.68 4.54
C LEU A 146 -8.62 -5.56 3.51
N LEU A 147 -7.51 -4.83 3.59
CA LEU A 147 -7.03 -3.96 2.53
C LEU A 147 -5.78 -4.56 1.88
N MET A 148 -5.85 -4.83 0.58
CA MET A 148 -4.67 -5.05 -0.27
C MET A 148 -4.14 -3.72 -0.78
N GLY A 149 -3.01 -3.29 -0.23
CA GLY A 149 -2.45 -1.96 -0.45
C GLY A 149 -0.92 -1.97 -0.63
N HIS A 150 -0.31 -0.85 -0.25
CA HIS A 150 1.09 -0.53 -0.59
C HIS A 150 1.89 -0.10 0.63
N GLY A 151 3.22 -0.16 0.54
CA GLY A 151 4.09 0.02 1.70
C GLY A 151 3.97 1.39 2.38
N VAL A 152 4.04 2.48 1.62
CA VAL A 152 4.00 3.84 2.20
C VAL A 152 2.57 4.19 2.62
N MET A 153 1.59 3.97 1.75
CA MET A 153 0.20 4.25 2.05
C MET A 153 -0.33 3.44 3.24
N ASN A 154 -0.07 2.13 3.32
CA ASN A 154 -0.50 1.32 4.48
C ASN A 154 0.13 1.84 5.78
N ARG A 155 1.37 2.34 5.73
CA ARG A 155 2.02 2.93 6.92
C ARG A 155 1.36 4.23 7.36
N LEU A 156 0.87 5.04 6.43
CA LEU A 156 0.11 6.24 6.76
C LEU A 156 -1.26 5.85 7.33
N ILE A 157 -1.99 4.95 6.66
CA ILE A 157 -3.29 4.44 7.12
C ILE A 157 -3.18 3.84 8.53
N ALA A 158 -2.15 3.03 8.80
CA ALA A 158 -1.88 2.46 10.11
C ALA A 158 -1.80 3.53 11.22
N LYS A 159 -1.13 4.65 10.96
CA LYS A 159 -1.04 5.76 11.93
C LYS A 159 -2.40 6.39 12.18
N GLU A 160 -3.18 6.58 11.13
CA GLU A 160 -4.51 7.16 11.24
C GLU A 160 -5.49 6.20 11.94
N LEU A 161 -5.39 4.89 11.70
CA LEU A 161 -6.15 3.87 12.45
C LEU A 161 -5.87 3.95 13.95
N ILE A 162 -4.59 4.06 14.34
CA ILE A 162 -4.21 4.23 15.75
C ILE A 162 -4.76 5.54 16.30
N SER A 163 -4.73 6.63 15.52
CA SER A 163 -5.32 7.92 15.93
C SER A 163 -6.84 7.87 16.12
N LEU A 164 -7.52 6.99 15.38
CA LEU A 164 -8.95 6.70 15.52
C LEU A 164 -9.25 5.72 16.68
N GLY A 165 -8.25 5.35 17.47
CA GLY A 165 -8.38 4.50 18.65
C GLY A 165 -8.25 3.01 18.39
N CYS A 166 -7.84 2.57 17.19
CA CYS A 166 -7.50 1.17 16.95
C CYS A 166 -6.20 0.79 17.69
N ILE A 167 -6.14 -0.46 18.15
CA ILE A 167 -4.96 -1.03 18.80
C ILE A 167 -4.23 -1.90 17.78
N GLU A 168 -2.93 -1.65 17.56
CA GLU A 168 -2.08 -2.52 16.74
C GLU A 168 -1.89 -3.85 17.48
N ASP A 169 -2.35 -4.95 16.88
CA ASP A 169 -2.28 -6.29 17.45
C ASP A 169 -1.00 -7.01 17.00
N CYS A 170 -0.73 -6.95 15.70
CA CYS A 170 0.50 -7.44 15.12
C CYS A 170 0.89 -6.61 13.92
N ARG A 171 2.21 -6.56 13.68
CA ARG A 171 2.78 -5.91 12.52
C ARG A 171 4.00 -6.67 12.06
N GLN A 172 3.92 -7.22 10.87
CA GLN A 172 5.06 -7.84 10.21
C GLN A 172 5.97 -6.77 9.60
N GLY A 173 7.06 -7.19 8.96
CA GLY A 173 8.12 -6.31 8.46
C GLY A 173 7.69 -5.35 7.35
N ARG A 174 8.65 -4.99 6.48
CA ARG A 174 8.43 -4.02 5.39
C ARG A 174 8.51 -4.61 3.99
N GLU A 175 8.78 -5.88 3.87
CA GLU A 175 8.80 -6.65 2.63
C GLU A 175 7.40 -6.81 2.02
N TYR A 176 7.33 -7.40 0.82
CA TYR A 176 6.07 -7.78 0.18
C TYR A 176 5.29 -8.79 1.03
N TRP A 177 3.98 -8.89 0.81
CA TRP A 177 3.05 -9.75 1.57
C TRP A 177 2.93 -9.46 3.07
N ASN A 178 3.68 -8.50 3.62
CA ASN A 178 3.57 -8.18 5.04
C ASN A 178 2.19 -7.68 5.40
N THR A 179 1.76 -8.11 6.59
CA THR A 179 0.46 -7.80 7.15
C THR A 179 0.60 -7.02 8.46
N GLY A 180 -0.36 -6.14 8.72
CA GLY A 180 -0.59 -5.53 10.01
C GLY A 180 -2.05 -5.63 10.39
N VAL A 181 -2.34 -6.02 11.63
CA VAL A 181 -3.70 -6.21 12.15
C VAL A 181 -3.98 -5.17 13.21
N TYR A 182 -5.12 -4.48 13.06
CA TYR A 182 -5.56 -3.41 13.94
C TYR A 182 -6.95 -3.73 14.48
N LYS A 183 -7.08 -3.78 15.80
CA LYS A 183 -8.32 -4.10 16.51
C LYS A 183 -9.05 -2.82 16.89
N LEU A 184 -10.32 -2.73 16.50
CA LEU A 184 -11.21 -1.69 17.00
C LEU A 184 -11.62 -2.02 18.44
N PRO A 185 -11.54 -1.06 19.38
CA PRO A 185 -12.04 -1.26 20.74
C PRO A 185 -13.54 -1.54 20.69
N GLN A 186 -13.98 -2.59 21.38
CA GLN A 186 -15.40 -2.83 21.55
C GLN A 186 -15.94 -1.77 22.52
N VAL A 187 -16.89 -0.96 22.05
CA VAL A 187 -17.68 -0.14 22.95
C VAL A 187 -18.47 -1.11 23.82
N LYS A 188 -18.17 -1.14 25.12
CA LYS A 188 -19.02 -1.83 26.10
C LYS A 188 -20.38 -1.12 26.04
N SER A 189 -21.39 -1.82 25.52
CA SER A 189 -22.80 -1.46 25.66
C SER A 189 -23.19 -1.46 27.14
#